data_AF-A0A940DYX6-F1
#
_entry.id   AF-A0A940DYX6-F1
#
_cell.length_a   1.000
_cell.length_b   1.000
_cell.length_c   1.000
_cell.angle_alpha   90.00
_cell.angle_beta   90.00
_cell.angle_gamma   90.00
#
_symmetry.space_group_name_H-M   'P 1'
#
loop_
_entity.id
_entity.type
_entity.pdbx_description
1 polymer ?
#
loop_
_entity_poly.entity_id
_entity_poly.type
_entity_poly.pdbx_seq_one_letter_code
_entity_poly.pdbx_strand_id
1 'polypeptide(L)'
;MYRCMRGGRLVWTIHNARPHDVINLDGFREARQSLVKRTDAIHVHAPHARDHMISEYGADPSRIHVISHPSFLVSNEPHEITLARPMPDRSPTTIMFFGVIRGEKGAERIRDAAASLTKRAEGRSSAKRTEFVLAEANVKRRYLGGYGFSELVSFMGQNGFEILDFTRPIRPESDDCDVLFARYDSARFDF
;
A
#
# COMPACT_ATOMS: atom_id res chain seq x y z
N MET A 1 9.37 20.52 32.13
CA MET A 1 10.24 19.66 31.30
C MET A 1 10.13 18.23 31.83
N TYR A 2 9.43 17.34 31.13
CA TYR A 2 9.19 15.97 31.62
C TYR A 2 10.38 15.07 31.28
N ARG A 3 11.43 15.10 32.11
CA ARG A 3 12.52 14.13 32.06
C ARG A 3 12.03 12.78 32.57
N CYS A 4 12.51 11.68 31.98
CA CYS A 4 12.46 10.37 32.62
C CYS A 4 13.05 10.52 34.04
N MET A 5 12.50 9.85 35.06
CA MET A 5 12.89 10.02 36.47
C MET A 5 14.40 9.78 36.75
N ARG A 6 15.17 9.30 35.75
CA ARG A 6 16.62 9.09 35.77
C ARG A 6 17.43 10.02 34.83
N GLY A 7 16.84 11.09 34.30
CA GLY A 7 17.56 12.09 33.49
C GLY A 7 17.83 11.72 32.02
N GLY A 8 17.31 10.58 31.54
CA GLY A 8 17.43 10.15 30.14
C GLY A 8 16.61 11.00 29.16
N ARG A 9 17.02 10.98 27.88
CA ARG A 9 16.29 11.60 26.76
C ARG A 9 15.33 10.60 26.12
N LEU A 10 14.15 11.06 25.71
CA LEU A 10 13.13 10.28 25.03
C LEU A 10 13.10 10.63 23.54
N VAL A 11 13.40 9.64 22.70
CA VAL A 11 13.23 9.71 21.25
C VAL A 11 12.03 8.86 20.86
N TRP A 12 11.12 9.43 20.07
CA TRP A 12 9.94 8.72 19.58
C TRP A 12 9.96 8.60 18.06
N THR A 13 9.93 7.37 17.55
CA THR A 13 9.79 7.10 16.11
C THR A 13 8.33 6.86 15.74
N ILE A 14 7.87 7.48 14.66
CA ILE A 14 6.49 7.41 14.20
C ILE A 14 6.44 6.67 12.86
N HIS A 15 5.80 5.51 12.87
CA HIS A 15 5.65 4.67 11.67
C HIS A 15 4.33 4.87 10.94
N ASN A 16 3.26 5.24 11.65
CA ASN A 16 1.92 5.31 11.10
C ASN A 16 1.29 6.66 11.40
N ALA A 17 0.52 7.23 10.47
CA ALA A 17 -0.29 8.41 10.74
C ALA A 17 -1.52 8.07 11.61
N ARG A 18 -2.08 6.87 11.46
CA ARG A 18 -3.28 6.38 12.16
C ARG A 18 -3.01 5.00 12.77
N PRO A 19 -3.71 4.59 13.84
CA PRO A 19 -3.57 3.23 14.35
C PRO A 19 -4.14 2.23 13.33
N HIS A 20 -3.58 1.02 13.28
CA HIS A 20 -4.09 -0.04 12.40
C HIS A 20 -5.47 -0.53 12.87
N ASP A 21 -5.67 -0.65 14.19
CA ASP A 21 -6.92 -1.03 14.80
C ASP A 21 -7.48 0.12 15.64
N VAL A 22 -8.72 0.50 15.38
CA VAL A 22 -9.36 1.65 16.00
C VAL A 22 -10.28 1.18 17.13
N ILE A 23 -9.79 1.27 18.36
CA ILE A 23 -10.61 1.03 19.58
C ILE A 23 -11.04 2.36 20.19
N ASN A 24 -10.18 3.39 20.16
CA ASN A 24 -10.46 4.72 20.70
C ASN A 24 -9.59 5.79 20.01
N LEU A 25 -10.16 6.56 19.07
CA LEU A 25 -9.44 7.61 18.34
C LEU A 25 -9.05 8.80 19.21
N ASP A 26 -9.91 9.17 20.15
CA ASP A 26 -9.68 10.32 21.02
C ASP A 26 -8.53 10.02 21.98
N GLY A 27 -8.56 8.84 22.62
CA GLY A 27 -7.46 8.38 23.46
C GLY A 27 -6.14 8.24 22.68
N PHE A 28 -6.19 7.81 21.42
CA PHE A 28 -5.00 7.78 20.55
C PHE A 28 -4.45 9.19 20.29
N ARG A 29 -5.33 10.16 20.01
CA ARG A 29 -4.95 11.56 19.79
C ARG A 29 -4.36 12.17 21.05
N GLU A 30 -5.01 12.00 22.20
CA GLU A 30 -4.56 12.50 23.50
C GLU A 30 -3.20 11.91 23.89
N ALA A 31 -3.01 10.60 23.71
CA ALA A 31 -1.74 9.94 23.98
C ALA A 31 -0.60 10.53 23.14
N ARG A 32 -0.85 10.77 21.84
CA ARG A 32 0.13 11.41 20.95
C ARG A 32 0.44 12.85 21.34
N GLN A 33 -0.58 13.65 21.68
CA GLN A 33 -0.36 15.01 22.18
C GLN A 33 0.45 15.03 23.48
N SER A 34 0.24 14.04 24.36
CA SER A 34 1.05 13.87 25.57
C SER A 34 2.50 13.49 25.24
N LEU A 35 2.72 12.60 24.27
CA LEU A 35 4.07 12.21 23.83
C LEU A 35 4.83 13.38 23.22
N VAL A 36 4.23 14.16 22.33
CA VAL A 36 4.85 15.36 21.73
C VAL A 36 5.42 16.30 22.80
N LYS A 37 4.70 16.48 23.92
CA LYS A 37 5.12 17.35 25.05
C LYS A 37 6.27 16.77 25.87
N ARG A 38 6.52 15.46 25.79
CA ARG A 38 7.45 14.71 26.66
C ARG A 38 8.70 14.24 25.93
N THR A 39 8.65 14.12 24.61
CA THR A 39 9.78 13.67 23.79
C THR A 39 10.77 14.80 23.56
N ASP A 40 12.06 14.46 23.64
CA ASP A 40 13.16 15.36 23.31
C ASP A 40 13.38 15.43 21.79
N ALA A 41 13.10 14.33 21.08
CA ALA A 41 13.17 14.26 19.63
C ALA A 41 12.09 13.33 19.06
N ILE A 42 11.60 13.67 17.87
CA ILE A 42 10.63 12.90 17.10
C ILE A 42 11.29 12.50 15.79
N HIS A 43 11.24 11.23 15.46
CA HIS A 43 11.75 10.67 14.23
C HIS A 43 10.59 10.24 13.34
N VAL A 44 10.61 10.69 12.07
CA VAL A 44 9.64 10.32 11.04
C VAL A 44 10.35 9.91 9.75
N HIS A 45 9.69 9.10 8.92
CA HIS A 45 10.30 8.57 7.69
C HIS A 45 10.08 9.41 6.42
N ALA A 46 9.25 10.44 6.49
CA ALA A 46 8.92 11.26 5.32
C ALA A 46 8.53 12.71 5.68
N PRO A 47 8.73 13.68 4.77
CA PRO A 47 8.34 15.08 5.00
C PRO A 47 6.85 15.25 5.31
N HIS A 48 5.96 14.53 4.61
CA HIS A 48 4.52 14.62 4.88
C HIS A 48 4.14 14.15 6.29
N ALA A 49 4.90 13.23 6.88
CA ALA A 49 4.68 12.78 8.26
C ALA A 49 5.13 13.85 9.27
N ARG A 50 6.21 14.60 8.98
CA ARG A 50 6.58 15.80 9.76
C ARG A 50 5.45 16.82 9.71
N ASP A 51 4.96 17.13 8.52
CA ASP A 51 3.92 18.16 8.34
C ASP A 51 2.64 17.76 9.08
N HIS A 52 2.25 16.49 9.02
CA HIS A 52 1.14 15.93 9.81
C HIS A 52 1.36 16.08 11.32
N MET A 53 2.58 15.84 11.83
CA MET A 53 2.87 16.00 13.25
C MET A 53 2.78 17.45 13.73
N ILE A 54 3.18 18.39 12.88
CA ILE A 54 3.07 19.82 13.16
C ILE A 54 1.60 20.23 13.17
N SER A 55 0.84 19.89 12.12
CA SER A 55 -0.53 20.36 11.94
C SER A 55 -1.52 19.73 12.92
N GLU A 56 -1.42 18.42 13.18
CA GLU A 56 -2.41 17.69 14.00
C GLU A 56 -2.07 17.66 15.48
N TYR A 57 -0.78 17.65 15.82
CA TYR A 57 -0.33 17.43 17.20
C TYR A 57 0.49 18.60 17.76
N GLY A 58 0.72 19.66 16.98
CA GLY A 58 1.45 20.84 17.43
C GLY A 58 2.91 20.55 17.77
N ALA A 59 3.52 19.57 17.10
CA ALA A 59 4.91 19.22 17.35
C ALA A 59 5.87 20.35 16.94
N ASP A 60 6.84 20.63 17.81
CA ASP A 60 7.91 21.61 17.57
C ASP A 60 8.78 21.16 16.38
N PRO A 61 8.80 21.90 15.25
CA PRO A 61 9.55 21.49 14.06
C PRO A 61 11.04 21.27 14.33
N SER A 62 11.62 21.98 15.31
CA SER A 62 13.04 21.85 15.66
C SER A 62 13.40 20.50 16.30
N ARG A 63 12.40 19.76 16.78
CA ARG A 63 12.55 18.43 17.38
C ARG A 63 12.24 17.28 16.42
N ILE A 64 11.78 17.59 15.20
CA ILE A 64 11.40 16.56 14.23
C ILE A 64 12.57 16.31 13.28
N HIS A 65 13.00 15.05 13.21
CA HIS A 65 14.06 14.58 12.33
C HIS A 65 13.46 13.64 11.28
N VAL A 66 13.59 14.01 10.01
CA VAL A 66 13.18 13.16 8.90
C VAL A 66 14.36 12.27 8.51
N ILE A 67 14.27 10.98 8.84
CA ILE A 67 15.25 9.98 8.46
C ILE A 67 14.47 8.88 7.71
N SER A 68 14.72 8.77 6.42
CA SER A 68 14.01 7.81 5.56
C SER A 68 14.17 6.39 6.08
N HIS A 69 13.12 5.57 5.92
CA HIS A 69 13.19 4.16 6.29
C HIS A 69 14.39 3.53 5.57
N PRO A 70 15.25 2.77 6.29
CA PRO A 70 16.38 2.11 5.64
C PRO A 70 15.84 1.19 4.55
N SER A 71 16.48 1.23 3.38
CA SER A 71 16.23 0.25 2.34
C SER A 71 16.93 -1.05 2.73
N PHE A 72 16.30 -2.20 2.45
CA PHE A 72 16.86 -3.52 2.71
C PHE A 72 18.04 -3.86 1.76
N LEU A 73 18.77 -2.86 1.24
CA LEU A 73 19.83 -3.04 0.24
C LEU A 73 20.97 -3.94 0.71
N VAL A 74 21.16 -4.12 2.02
CA VAL A 74 22.16 -5.06 2.57
C VAL A 74 21.64 -6.49 2.61
N SER A 75 20.32 -6.69 2.69
CA SER A 75 19.67 -8.00 2.67
C SER A 75 19.26 -8.45 1.26
N ASN A 76 19.20 -7.50 0.32
CA ASN A 76 18.90 -7.75 -1.08
C ASN A 76 20.20 -7.74 -1.90
N GLU A 77 20.12 -8.28 -3.10
CA GLU A 77 21.22 -8.15 -4.06
C GLU A 77 21.50 -6.67 -4.41
N PRO A 78 22.75 -6.32 -4.76
CA PRO A 78 23.10 -5.00 -5.25
C PRO A 78 22.21 -4.58 -6.43
N HIS A 79 21.68 -3.36 -6.37
CA HIS A 79 20.75 -2.83 -7.38
C HIS A 79 21.35 -2.83 -8.79
N GLU A 80 22.66 -2.69 -8.93
CA GLU A 80 23.38 -2.76 -10.20
C GLU A 80 23.19 -4.11 -10.88
N ILE A 81 23.17 -5.21 -10.11
CA ILE A 81 22.93 -6.56 -10.62
C ILE A 81 21.48 -6.68 -11.11
N THR A 82 20.51 -6.22 -10.31
CA THR A 82 19.09 -6.24 -10.68
C THR A 82 18.82 -5.42 -11.94
N LEU A 83 19.38 -4.20 -12.03
CA LEU A 83 19.18 -3.29 -13.16
C LEU A 83 19.90 -3.75 -14.44
N ALA A 84 20.96 -4.56 -14.32
CA ALA A 84 21.67 -5.13 -15.46
C ALA A 84 20.95 -6.33 -16.09
N ARG A 85 19.93 -6.90 -15.44
CA ARG A 85 19.18 -8.04 -16.00
C ARG A 85 18.39 -7.58 -17.23
N PRO A 86 18.37 -8.39 -18.31
CA PRO A 86 17.51 -8.10 -19.45
C PRO A 86 16.06 -8.11 -18.98
N MET A 87 15.36 -7.01 -19.23
CA MET A 87 13.93 -6.93 -18.99
C MET A 87 13.23 -7.93 -19.94
N PRO A 88 12.33 -8.78 -19.43
CA PRO A 88 11.56 -9.66 -20.30
C PRO A 88 10.70 -8.85 -21.26
N ASP A 89 10.29 -9.48 -22.37
CA ASP A 89 9.31 -8.88 -23.28
C ASP A 89 8.05 -8.49 -22.48
N ARG A 90 7.61 -7.25 -22.67
CA ARG A 90 6.50 -6.63 -21.91
C ARG A 90 5.14 -7.01 -22.50
N SER A 91 5.05 -8.17 -23.14
CA SER A 91 3.86 -8.62 -23.85
C SER A 91 3.42 -9.99 -23.31
N PRO A 92 2.38 -10.04 -22.46
CA PRO A 92 1.53 -8.93 -22.02
C PRO A 92 2.21 -8.00 -21.02
N THR A 93 1.73 -6.76 -20.94
CA THR A 93 2.12 -5.82 -19.89
C THR A 93 1.43 -6.24 -18.60
N THR A 94 2.20 -6.78 -17.65
CA THR A 94 1.70 -7.15 -16.33
C THR A 94 1.84 -6.00 -15.36
N ILE A 95 0.74 -5.65 -14.69
CA ILE A 95 0.69 -4.67 -13.63
C ILE A 95 0.50 -5.43 -12.33
N MET A 96 1.49 -5.33 -11.44
CA MET A 96 1.44 -5.97 -10.13
C MET A 96 1.07 -4.96 -9.06
N PHE A 97 0.05 -5.29 -8.27
CA PHE A 97 -0.20 -4.69 -6.97
C PHE A 97 0.23 -5.70 -5.92
N PHE A 98 1.14 -5.27 -5.03
CA PHE A 98 1.73 -6.14 -4.02
C PHE A 98 1.59 -5.55 -2.62
N GLY A 99 1.22 -6.41 -1.68
CA GLY A 99 1.01 -6.12 -0.28
C GLY A 99 -0.46 -5.88 0.07
N VAL A 100 -0.82 -6.15 1.33
CA VAL A 100 -2.19 -6.08 1.83
C VAL A 100 -2.94 -4.86 1.30
N ILE A 101 -3.95 -5.05 0.45
CA ILE A 101 -4.69 -3.95 -0.17
C ILE A 101 -5.69 -3.41 0.86
N ARG A 102 -5.41 -2.21 1.40
CA ARG A 102 -6.22 -1.51 2.42
C ARG A 102 -6.69 -0.15 1.90
N GLY A 103 -7.69 0.45 2.54
CA GLY A 103 -8.21 1.77 2.13
C GLY A 103 -7.13 2.85 2.11
N GLU A 104 -6.23 2.84 3.10
CA GLU A 104 -5.08 3.76 3.18
C GLU A 104 -3.96 3.45 2.16
N LYS A 105 -3.99 2.28 1.51
CA LYS A 105 -3.03 1.85 0.49
C LYS A 105 -3.56 2.06 -0.94
N GLY A 106 -4.66 2.79 -1.07
CA GLY A 106 -5.14 3.24 -2.35
C GLY A 106 -5.82 2.16 -3.18
N ALA A 107 -6.65 1.32 -2.57
CA ALA A 107 -7.43 0.30 -3.28
C ALA A 107 -8.23 0.90 -4.46
N GLU A 108 -8.70 2.14 -4.33
CA GLU A 108 -9.35 2.92 -5.38
C GLU A 108 -8.44 3.21 -6.59
N ARG A 109 -7.12 3.19 -6.42
CA ARG A 109 -6.17 3.40 -7.52
C ARG A 109 -6.11 2.20 -8.47
N ILE A 110 -6.42 0.99 -7.98
CA ILE A 110 -6.61 -0.19 -8.85
C ILE A 110 -7.71 0.13 -9.86
N ARG A 111 -8.77 0.80 -9.39
CA ARG A 111 -9.83 1.25 -10.28
C ARG A 111 -9.37 2.23 -11.33
N ASP A 112 -8.72 3.30 -10.88
CA ASP A 112 -8.34 4.37 -11.78
C ASP A 112 -7.33 3.86 -12.82
N ALA A 113 -6.47 2.90 -12.44
CA ALA A 113 -5.55 2.20 -13.33
C ALA A 113 -6.30 1.37 -14.38
N ALA A 114 -7.22 0.49 -13.96
CA ALA A 114 -7.99 -0.35 -14.89
C ALA A 114 -8.80 0.49 -15.89
N ALA A 115 -9.53 1.51 -15.41
CA ALA A 115 -10.30 2.40 -16.28
C ALA A 115 -9.42 3.18 -17.26
N SER A 116 -8.25 3.64 -16.84
CA SER A 116 -7.29 4.34 -17.71
C SER A 116 -6.73 3.44 -18.80
N LEU A 117 -6.55 2.15 -18.52
CA LEU A 117 -6.02 1.19 -19.49
C LEU A 117 -7.07 0.77 -20.50
N THR A 118 -8.32 0.59 -20.08
CA THR A 118 -9.44 0.31 -21.00
C THR A 118 -9.59 1.43 -22.02
N LYS A 119 -9.60 2.69 -21.58
CA LYS A 119 -9.60 3.87 -22.48
C LYS A 119 -8.41 3.89 -23.45
N ARG A 120 -7.23 3.42 -23.02
CA ARG A 120 -6.04 3.34 -23.88
C ARG A 120 -6.11 2.17 -24.87
N ALA A 121 -6.72 1.05 -24.48
CA ALA A 121 -6.89 -0.14 -25.31
C ALA A 121 -7.85 0.08 -26.48
N GLU A 122 -8.81 0.99 -26.32
CA GLU A 122 -9.68 1.47 -27.40
C GLU A 122 -8.88 2.20 -28.50
N GLY A 123 -7.70 2.76 -28.19
CA GLY A 123 -6.86 3.50 -29.13
C GLY A 123 -5.51 2.86 -29.50
N ARG A 124 -5.05 1.79 -28.83
CA ARG A 124 -3.74 1.14 -29.07
C ARG A 124 -3.76 -0.38 -28.82
N SER A 125 -3.21 -1.16 -29.76
CA SER A 125 -3.12 -2.63 -29.68
C SER A 125 -2.30 -3.15 -28.49
N SER A 126 -1.26 -2.43 -28.05
CA SER A 126 -0.42 -2.85 -26.93
C SER A 126 -1.15 -2.87 -25.59
N ALA A 127 -2.16 -2.03 -25.40
CA ALA A 127 -2.97 -2.00 -24.19
C ALA A 127 -4.01 -3.16 -24.14
N LYS A 128 -4.28 -3.82 -25.28
CA LYS A 128 -5.11 -5.04 -25.35
C LYS A 128 -4.40 -6.28 -24.80
N ARG A 129 -3.09 -6.22 -24.57
CA ARG A 129 -2.31 -7.29 -23.92
C ARG A 129 -1.85 -6.81 -22.54
N THR A 130 -2.80 -6.51 -21.65
CA THR A 130 -2.50 -6.06 -20.27
C THR A 130 -3.13 -7.01 -19.26
N GLU A 131 -2.39 -7.29 -18.19
CA GLU A 131 -2.80 -8.17 -17.09
C GLU A 131 -2.60 -7.49 -15.75
N PHE A 132 -3.43 -7.84 -14.77
CA PHE A 132 -3.31 -7.38 -13.39
C PHE A 132 -3.06 -8.55 -12.46
N VAL A 133 -1.96 -8.51 -11.72
CA VAL A 133 -1.72 -9.42 -10.60
C VAL A 133 -1.99 -8.65 -9.31
N LEU A 134 -2.97 -9.09 -8.54
CA LEU A 134 -3.25 -8.56 -7.21
C LEU A 134 -2.79 -9.58 -6.17
N ALA A 135 -1.64 -9.33 -5.57
CA ALA A 135 -1.11 -10.14 -4.47
C ALA A 135 -1.60 -9.59 -3.12
N GLU A 136 -2.03 -10.48 -2.23
CA GLU A 136 -2.63 -10.19 -0.92
C GLU A 136 -3.97 -9.41 -1.03
N ALA A 137 -4.81 -9.82 -1.99
CA ALA A 137 -6.17 -9.32 -2.15
C ALA A 137 -7.07 -9.87 -1.04
N ASN A 138 -7.63 -8.98 -0.21
CA ASN A 138 -8.47 -9.36 0.92
C ASN A 138 -9.78 -9.98 0.43
N VAL A 139 -10.09 -11.19 0.91
CA VAL A 139 -11.34 -11.88 0.58
C VAL A 139 -12.48 -11.41 1.51
N LYS A 140 -12.13 -11.03 2.74
CA LYS A 140 -13.05 -10.47 3.73
C LYS A 140 -12.87 -8.95 3.80
N ARG A 141 -13.97 -8.22 4.00
CA ARG A 141 -13.90 -6.80 4.32
C ARG A 141 -13.33 -6.63 5.73
N ARG A 142 -12.14 -6.04 5.84
CA ARG A 142 -11.40 -5.96 7.11
C ARG A 142 -11.16 -4.56 7.64
N TYR A 143 -11.22 -3.56 6.76
CA TYR A 143 -10.84 -2.20 7.09
C TYR A 143 -12.05 -1.29 6.94
N LEU A 144 -12.16 -0.30 7.83
CA LEU A 144 -13.15 0.76 7.70
C LEU A 144 -12.88 1.52 6.39
N GLY A 145 -13.89 1.60 5.51
CA GLY A 145 -13.71 2.14 4.16
C GLY A 145 -12.98 1.20 3.18
N GLY A 146 -12.70 -0.04 3.57
CA GLY A 146 -12.19 -1.08 2.67
C GLY A 146 -13.27 -1.62 1.73
N TYR A 147 -12.83 -2.35 0.70
CA TYR A 147 -13.67 -2.99 -0.31
C TYR A 147 -14.11 -4.39 0.11
N GLY A 148 -15.23 -4.87 -0.43
CA GLY A 148 -15.55 -6.29 -0.48
C GLY A 148 -14.90 -6.95 -1.70
N PHE A 149 -14.43 -8.19 -1.58
CA PHE A 149 -13.79 -8.89 -2.71
C PHE A 149 -14.71 -8.98 -3.94
N SER A 150 -16.01 -9.16 -3.74
CA SER A 150 -17.01 -9.11 -4.81
C SER A 150 -17.09 -7.75 -5.51
N GLU A 151 -16.88 -6.65 -4.78
CA GLU A 151 -16.83 -5.30 -5.36
C GLU A 151 -15.59 -5.14 -6.24
N LEU A 152 -14.44 -5.67 -5.81
CA LEU A 152 -13.22 -5.70 -6.61
C LEU A 152 -13.42 -6.50 -7.90
N VAL A 153 -14.00 -7.71 -7.82
CA VAL A 153 -14.27 -8.54 -8.99
C VAL A 153 -15.25 -7.84 -9.93
N SER A 154 -16.37 -7.32 -9.41
CA SER A 154 -17.35 -6.57 -10.19
C SER A 154 -16.72 -5.36 -10.88
N PHE A 155 -15.85 -4.66 -10.17
CA PHE A 155 -15.13 -3.51 -10.69
C PHE A 155 -14.21 -3.89 -11.86
N MET A 156 -13.41 -4.94 -11.71
CA MET A 156 -12.54 -5.44 -12.77
C MET A 156 -13.36 -5.87 -14.00
N GLY A 157 -14.48 -6.58 -13.77
CA GLY A 157 -15.45 -6.97 -14.80
C GLY A 157 -16.01 -5.79 -15.59
N GLN A 158 -16.45 -4.73 -14.90
CA GLN A 158 -16.94 -3.50 -15.53
C GLN A 158 -15.89 -2.80 -16.40
N ASN A 159 -14.60 -3.11 -16.20
CA ASN A 159 -13.49 -2.54 -16.96
C ASN A 159 -12.91 -3.52 -17.98
N GLY A 160 -13.61 -4.62 -18.27
CA GLY A 160 -13.23 -5.57 -19.30
C GLY A 160 -12.13 -6.54 -18.87
N PHE A 161 -12.02 -6.81 -17.56
CA PHE A 161 -11.11 -7.81 -17.01
C PHE A 161 -11.90 -8.93 -16.35
N GLU A 162 -11.42 -10.16 -16.49
CA GLU A 162 -11.95 -11.36 -15.87
C GLU A 162 -10.85 -12.06 -15.05
N ILE A 163 -11.25 -12.79 -14.02
CA ILE A 163 -10.34 -13.66 -13.26
C ILE A 163 -9.82 -14.74 -14.20
N LEU A 164 -8.51 -14.77 -14.39
CA LEU A 164 -7.84 -15.82 -15.13
C LEU A 164 -7.42 -16.96 -14.19
N ASP A 165 -6.88 -16.63 -13.02
CA ASP A 165 -6.39 -17.62 -12.07
C ASP A 165 -6.30 -17.07 -10.65
N PHE A 166 -6.31 -17.97 -9.67
CA PHE A 166 -5.87 -17.69 -8.31
C PHE A 166 -4.51 -18.33 -8.07
N THR A 167 -3.44 -17.54 -8.24
CA THR A 167 -2.06 -17.98 -8.00
C THR A 167 -1.83 -18.39 -6.53
N ARG A 168 -2.65 -17.84 -5.62
CA ARG A 168 -2.89 -18.38 -4.29
C ARG A 168 -4.40 -18.42 -4.03
N PRO A 169 -5.01 -19.62 -3.97
CA PRO A 169 -6.46 -19.74 -3.88
C PRO A 169 -7.01 -19.23 -2.56
N ILE A 170 -8.29 -18.91 -2.56
CA ILE A 170 -9.05 -18.61 -1.34
C ILE A 170 -9.10 -19.88 -0.47
N ARG A 171 -8.71 -19.76 0.80
CA ARG A 171 -8.73 -20.87 1.76
C ARG A 171 -9.46 -20.46 3.04
N PRO A 172 -10.15 -21.37 3.75
CA PRO A 172 -10.82 -21.06 5.02
C PRO A 172 -9.91 -20.45 6.08
N GLU A 173 -8.65 -20.88 6.12
CA GLU A 173 -7.60 -20.44 7.05
C GLU A 173 -6.89 -19.15 6.64
N SER A 174 -7.09 -18.70 5.39
CA SER A 174 -6.56 -17.44 4.88
C SER A 174 -7.71 -16.45 4.70
N ASP A 175 -7.35 -15.19 4.73
CA ASP A 175 -8.29 -14.08 4.76
C ASP A 175 -8.05 -13.10 3.60
N ASP A 176 -7.16 -13.53 2.71
CA ASP A 176 -6.68 -12.93 1.49
C ASP A 176 -6.36 -14.05 0.47
N CYS A 177 -6.13 -13.65 -0.77
CA CYS A 177 -5.75 -14.52 -1.88
C CYS A 177 -4.84 -13.74 -2.85
N ASP A 178 -4.21 -14.45 -3.78
CA ASP A 178 -3.51 -13.82 -4.89
C ASP A 178 -4.27 -14.17 -6.16
N VAL A 179 -4.69 -13.14 -6.89
CA VAL A 179 -5.60 -13.27 -8.03
C VAL A 179 -5.04 -12.55 -9.25
N LEU A 180 -5.09 -13.24 -10.37
CA LEU A 180 -4.68 -12.75 -11.69
C LEU A 180 -5.93 -12.42 -12.49
N PHE A 181 -6.03 -11.17 -12.94
CA PHE A 181 -7.03 -10.71 -13.88
C PHE A 181 -6.41 -10.51 -15.26
N ALA A 182 -7.09 -10.98 -16.30
CA ALA A 182 -6.74 -10.75 -17.70
C ALA A 182 -7.92 -10.11 -18.43
N ARG A 183 -7.68 -9.47 -19.57
CA ARG A 183 -8.80 -8.92 -20.35
C ARG A 183 -9.70 -10.03 -20.90
N TYR A 184 -11.01 -9.80 -20.98
CA TYR A 184 -11.97 -10.79 -21.50
C TYR A 184 -11.66 -11.24 -22.95
N ASP A 185 -11.02 -10.37 -23.73
CA ASP A 185 -10.60 -10.61 -25.12
C ASP A 185 -9.19 -11.19 -25.23
N SER A 186 -8.61 -11.65 -24.11
CA SER A 186 -7.30 -12.29 -24.08
C SER A 186 -7.37 -13.71 -24.62
N ALA A 187 -6.44 -14.07 -25.50
CA ALA A 187 -6.26 -15.43 -26.00
C ALA A 187 -5.95 -16.46 -24.90
N ARG A 188 -5.69 -16.03 -23.65
CA ARG A 188 -5.52 -16.93 -22.51
C ARG A 188 -6.82 -17.62 -22.07
N PHE A 189 -7.97 -17.14 -22.53
CA PHE A 189 -9.26 -17.80 -22.29
C PHE A 189 -9.65 -18.80 -23.40
N ASP A 190 -8.83 -18.93 -24.44
CA ASP A 190 -9.04 -19.86 -25.55
C ASP A 190 -8.43 -21.23 -25.17
N PHE A 191 -9.16 -22.00 -24.35
CA PHE A 191 -8.78 -23.36 -23.94
C PHE A 191 -9.32 -24.43 -24.89
#